data_AF-A0A0G0NFC8-F1
#
_entry.id   AF-A0A0G0NFC8-F1
#
_cell.length_a   1.000
_cell.length_b   1.000
_cell.length_c   1.000
_cell.angle_alpha   90.00
_cell.angle_beta   90.00
_cell.angle_gamma   90.00
#
_symmetry.space_group_name_H-M   'P 1'
#
loop_
_entity.id
_entity.type
_entity.pdbx_description
1 polymer ?
#
loop_
_entity_poly.entity_id
_entity_poly.type
_entity_poly.pdbx_seq_one_letter_code
_entity_poly.pdbx_strand_id
1 'polypeptide(L)' 'MPTFLDKLTAKWNEGKFVCIGLDNSDFEFNRNIIDQTFDLVATYKPNSAFYEEKGAQGYYSIY' A
#
# COMPACT_ATOMS: atom_id res chain seq x y z
N MET A 1 13.84 -16.64 -6.02
CA MET A 1 12.99 -15.72 -5.24
C MET A 1 11.58 -15.74 -5.81
N PRO A 2 10.53 -15.75 -4.98
CA PRO A 2 9.15 -15.69 -5.49
C PRO A 2 8.91 -14.35 -6.19
N THR A 3 8.21 -14.40 -7.33
CA THR A 3 7.78 -13.24 -8.11
C THR A 3 6.68 -12.45 -7.38
N PHE A 4 6.32 -11.28 -7.90
CA PHE A 4 5.14 -10.55 -7.42
C PHE A 4 3.87 -11.41 -7.56
N LEU A 5 3.70 -12.09 -8.69
CA LEU A 5 2.52 -12.92 -8.95
C LEU A 5 2.44 -14.11 -7.98
N ASP A 6 3.57 -14.72 -7.63
CA ASP A 6 3.61 -15.81 -6.65
C ASP A 6 3.13 -15.33 -5.27
N LYS A 7 3.58 -14.15 -4.81
CA LYS A 7 3.16 -13.56 -3.54
C LYS A 7 1.68 -13.18 -3.55
N LEU A 8 1.20 -12.59 -4.65
CA LEU A 8 -0.20 -12.20 -4.80
C LEU A 8 -1.13 -13.43 -4.81
N THR A 9 -0.74 -14.47 -5.55
CA THR A 9 -1.46 -15.74 -5.61
C THR A 9 -1.55 -16.39 -4.22
N ALA A 10 -0.48 -16.32 -3.42
CA ALA A 10 -0.52 -16.79 -2.04
C ALA A 10 -1.58 -16.06 -1.20
N LYS A 11 -1.75 -14.74 -1.37
CA LYS A 11 -2.80 -13.96 -0.69
C LYS A 11 -4.20 -14.29 -1.16
N TRP A 12 -4.39 -14.53 -2.46
CA TRP A 12 -5.66 -15.03 -2.99
C TRP A 12 -6.03 -16.41 -2.42
N ASN A 13 -5.06 -17.29 -2.25
CA ASN A 13 -5.28 -18.60 -1.62
C ASN A 13 -5.64 -18.49 -0.12
N GLU A 14 -5.28 -17.40 0.56
CA GLU A 14 -5.76 -17.06 1.90
C GLU A 14 -7.20 -16.49 1.90
N GLY A 15 -7.84 -16.33 0.74
CA GLY A 15 -9.16 -15.71 0.60
C GLY A 15 -9.16 -14.17 0.61
N LYS A 16 -7.98 -13.55 0.49
CA LYS A 16 -7.83 -12.09 0.49
C LYS A 16 -7.79 -11.60 -0.94
N PHE A 17 -8.75 -10.77 -1.34
CA PHE A 17 -8.87 -10.27 -2.73
C PHE A 17 -8.88 -8.73 -2.83
N VAL A 18 -8.91 -8.06 -1.68
CA VAL A 18 -9.01 -6.59 -1.62
C VAL A 18 -7.65 -5.96 -1.82
N CYS A 19 -7.61 -4.89 -2.63
CA CYS A 19 -6.50 -3.96 -2.73
C CYS A 19 -6.93 -2.61 -2.15
N ILE A 20 -6.19 -2.08 -1.18
CA ILE A 20 -6.47 -0.76 -0.60
C ILE A 20 -5.56 0.31 -1.22
N GLY A 21 -6.16 1.41 -1.66
CA GLY A 21 -5.43 2.60 -2.08
C GLY A 21 -4.90 3.38 -0.87
N LEU A 22 -3.63 3.78 -0.92
CA LEU A 22 -3.02 4.69 0.05
C LEU A 22 -2.93 6.07 -0.62
N ASP A 23 -4.09 6.71 -0.70
CA ASP A 23 -4.35 7.91 -1.49
C ASP A 23 -4.24 9.18 -0.63
N ASN A 24 -3.15 9.26 0.14
CA ASN A 24 -2.82 10.38 1.01
C ASN A 24 -1.29 10.44 1.15
N SER A 25 -0.70 11.62 1.30
CA SER A 25 0.74 11.80 1.49
C SER A 25 1.17 11.96 2.94
N ASP A 26 0.27 11.79 3.90
CA ASP A 26 0.59 11.69 5.32
C ASP A 26 0.99 10.24 5.66
N PHE A 27 2.20 10.07 6.21
CA PHE A 27 2.73 8.76 6.58
C PHE A 27 1.96 8.10 7.72
N GLU A 28 1.59 8.85 8.75
CA GLU A 28 0.89 8.34 9.94
C GLU A 28 -0.52 7.89 9.56
N PHE A 29 -1.17 8.64 8.68
CA PHE A 29 -2.46 8.27 8.12
C PHE A 29 -2.40 6.92 7.39
N ASN A 30 -1.44 6.76 6.47
CA ASN A 30 -1.27 5.52 5.72
C ASN A 30 -0.85 4.34 6.60
N ARG A 31 0.04 4.57 7.59
CA ARG A 31 0.43 3.54 8.55
C ARG A 31 -0.78 3.04 9.33
N ASN A 32 -1.62 3.95 9.82
CA ASN A 32 -2.83 3.57 10.56
C ASN A 32 -3.78 2.71 9.70
N ILE A 33 -3.91 2.99 8.40
CA ILE A 33 -4.66 2.11 7.49
C ILE A 33 -4.02 0.73 7.45
N ILE A 34 -2.70 0.66 7.21
CA ILE A 34 -1.98 -0.62 7.11
C ILE A 34 -2.13 -1.45 8.38
N ASP A 35 -1.91 -0.83 9.55
CA ASP A 35 -1.97 -1.48 10.86
C ASP A 35 -3.36 -2.09 11.14
N GLN A 36 -4.41 -1.46 10.63
CA GLN A 36 -5.79 -1.91 10.83
C GLN A 36 -6.28 -2.91 9.77
N THR A 37 -5.60 -3.05 8.62
CA THR A 37 -6.14 -3.82 7.49
C THR A 37 -5.21 -4.90 6.93
N PHE A 38 -3.96 -5.03 7.42
CA PHE A 38 -2.96 -5.94 6.83
C PHE A 38 -3.37 -7.42 6.85
N ASP A 39 -4.24 -7.80 7.77
CA ASP A 39 -4.78 -9.14 7.92
C ASP A 39 -5.95 -9.43 6.97
N LEU A 40 -6.58 -8.40 6.39
CA LEU A 40 -7.76 -8.50 5.53
C LEU A 40 -7.46 -8.39 4.03
N VAL A 41 -6.35 -7.76 3.65
CA VAL A 41 -6.08 -7.36 2.25
C VAL A 41 -5.03 -8.22 1.56
N ALA A 42 -5.09 -8.25 0.22
CA ALA A 42 -4.05 -8.84 -0.61
C ALA A 42 -2.89 -7.88 -0.84
N THR A 43 -3.20 -6.60 -1.07
CA THR A 43 -2.23 -5.59 -1.51
C THR A 43 -2.61 -4.18 -1.05
N TYR A 44 -1.59 -3.32 -0.99
CA TYR A 44 -1.75 -1.86 -0.91
C TYR A 44 -1.23 -1.22 -2.20
N LYS A 45 -1.85 -0.12 -2.62
CA LYS A 45 -1.47 0.62 -3.82
C LYS A 45 -1.35 2.12 -3.52
N PRO A 46 -0.18 2.60 -3.05
CA PRO A 46 0.06 4.03 -2.92
C PRO A 46 -0.04 4.71 -4.29
N ASN A 47 -0.62 5.91 -4.31
CA ASN A 47 -0.73 6.72 -5.50
C ASN A 47 0.24 7.91 -5.41
N SER A 48 1.23 7.94 -6.31
CA SER A 48 2.33 8.90 -6.25
C SER A 48 1.86 10.35 -6.40
N ALA A 49 0.72 10.61 -7.06
CA ALA A 49 0.20 11.96 -7.26
C ALA A 49 0.01 12.72 -5.92
N PHE A 50 -0.43 12.04 -4.86
CA PHE A 50 -0.60 12.67 -3.53
C PHE A 50 0.73 13.06 -2.89
N TYR A 51 1.81 12.35 -3.18
CA TYR A 51 3.13 12.67 -2.65
C TYR A 51 3.81 13.74 -3.50
N GLU A 52 3.69 13.64 -4.83
CA GLU A 52 4.22 14.60 -5.79
C GLU A 52 3.64 16.02 -5.58
N GLU A 53 2.38 16.13 -5.14
CA GLU A 53 1.76 17.43 -4.83
C GLU A 53 2.51 18.23 -3.74
N LYS A 54 3.25 17.54 -2.84
CA LYS A 54 4.07 18.16 -1.79
C LYS A 54 5.49 18.54 -2.27
N GLY A 55 5.79 18.39 -3.55
CA GLY A 55 7.11 18.66 -4.12
C GLY A 55 8.20 17.74 -3.55
N ALA A 56 9.43 18.24 -3.42
CA ALA A 56 10.57 17.44 -2.95
C ALA A 56 10.36 16.83 -1.54
N GLN A 57 9.55 17.45 -0.68
CA GLN A 57 9.26 16.92 0.64
C GLN A 57 8.39 15.65 0.61
N GLY A 58 7.50 15.52 -0.37
CA GLY A 58 6.66 14.33 -0.50
C GLY A 58 7.43 13.07 -0.91
N TYR A 59 8.57 13.22 -1.59
CA TYR A 59 9.44 12.10 -1.94
C TYR A 59 10.01 11.38 -0.71
N TYR A 60 10.31 12.09 0.39
CA TYR A 60 10.81 11.47 1.62
C TYR A 60 9.75 10.66 2.37
N SER A 61 8.47 10.78 1.99
CA SER A 61 7.37 10.08 2.65
C SER A 61 6.95 8.78 1.94
N ILE A 62 7.49 8.51 0.74
CA ILE A 62 7.15 7.33 -0.09
C ILE A 62 8.33 6.37 -0.35
N TYR A 63 9.56 6.80 -0.07
CA TYR A 63 10.80 6.01 -0.21
C TYR A 63 11.55 5.91 1.12
#